data_AF-A0A5M9GFA5-F1
#
_entry.id   AF-A0A5M9GFA5-F1
#
_cell.length_a   1.000
_cell.length_b   1.000
_cell.length_c   1.000
_cell.angle_alpha   90.00
_cell.angle_beta   90.00
_cell.angle_gamma   90.00
#
_symmetry.space_group_name_H-M   'P 1'
#
loop_
_entity.id
_entity.type
_entity.pdbx_description
1 polymer ?
#
loop_
_entity_poly.entity_id
_entity_poly.type
_entity_poly.pdbx_seq_one_letter_code
_entity_poly.pdbx_strand_id
1 'polypeptide(L)' 'MTYKWEKESLEKYGKEVTQNLIRQQKKYESMKIDNDCEHCGRRNEGAMIEPKNGEPFILHFGLWSNGRCNYCGRKNGTKK' A
#
# COMPACT_ATOMS: atom_id res chain seq x y z
N MET A 1 11.30 0.35 6.24
CA MET A 1 10.82 -0.30 5.01
C MET A 1 11.03 0.67 3.87
N THR A 2 11.67 0.21 2.80
CA THR A 2 11.81 0.98 1.55
C THR A 2 10.73 0.47 0.61
N TYR A 3 9.86 1.35 0.12
CA TYR A 3 8.79 0.93 -0.79
C TYR A 3 9.37 0.54 -2.16
N LYS A 4 8.76 -0.42 -2.85
CA LYS A 4 9.26 -0.91 -4.15
C LYS A 4 9.38 0.21 -5.19
N TRP A 5 8.47 1.18 -5.14
CA TRP A 5 8.41 2.34 -6.03
C TRP A 5 9.26 3.54 -5.54
N GLU A 6 9.85 3.48 -4.34
CA GLU A 6 10.54 4.62 -3.73
C GLU A 6 11.75 5.08 -4.55
N LYS A 7 12.54 4.11 -5.05
CA LYS A 7 13.72 4.40 -5.89
C LYS A 7 13.31 5.06 -7.21
N GLU A 8 12.35 4.47 -7.91
CA GLU A 8 11.84 4.99 -9.19
C GLU A 8 11.24 6.40 -9.01
N SER A 9 10.47 6.59 -7.93
CA SER A 9 9.89 7.89 -7.60
C SER A 9 10.98 8.94 -7.39
N LEU A 10 12.04 8.58 -6.67
CA LEU A 10 13.14 9.49 -6.36
C LEU A 10 13.91 9.89 -7.62
N GLU A 11 14.18 8.93 -8.51
CA GLU A 11 14.88 9.16 -9.77
C GLU A 11 14.08 10.03 -10.75
N LYS A 12 12.75 9.85 -10.79
CA LYS A 12 11.89 10.52 -11.78
C LYS A 12 11.29 11.85 -11.33
N TYR A 13 10.89 11.95 -10.06
CA TYR A 13 10.13 13.10 -9.54
C TYR A 13 10.85 13.87 -8.44
N GLY A 14 11.96 13.33 -7.93
CA GLY A 14 12.77 13.97 -6.91
C GLY A 14 12.21 13.84 -5.49
N LYS A 15 13.03 14.31 -4.55
CA LYS A 15 12.90 14.03 -3.11
C LYS A 15 11.57 14.49 -2.50
N GLU A 16 11.08 15.66 -2.89
CA GLU A 16 9.87 16.24 -2.31
C GLU A 16 8.62 15.41 -2.64
N VAL A 17 8.45 15.06 -3.92
CA VAL A 17 7.35 14.21 -4.38
C VAL A 17 7.41 12.84 -3.72
N THR A 18 8.59 12.20 -3.69
CA THR A 18 8.76 10.89 -3.05
C THR A 18 8.42 10.93 -1.55
N GLN A 19 8.84 11.97 -0.83
CA GLN A 19 8.49 12.14 0.59
C GLN A 19 6.99 12.30 0.81
N ASN A 20 6.30 13.02 -0.08
CA ASN A 20 4.84 13.14 -0.02
C ASN A 20 4.15 11.78 -0.23
N LEU A 21 4.57 11.00 -1.22
CA LEU A 21 4.04 9.66 -1.48
C LEU A 21 4.27 8.71 -0.28
N ILE A 22 5.47 8.74 0.31
CA ILE A 22 5.79 7.97 1.53
C ILE A 22 4.85 8.36 2.68
N ARG A 23 4.61 9.67 2.86
CA ARG A 23 3.72 10.15 3.91
C ARG A 23 2.29 9.66 3.73
N GLN A 24 1.79 9.64 2.49
CA GLN A 24 0.46 9.11 2.17
C GLN A 24 0.36 7.62 2.48
N GLN A 25 1.34 6.82 2.04
CA GLN A 25 1.39 5.38 2.30
C GLN A 25 1.44 5.07 3.80
N LYS A 26 2.30 5.75 4.56
CA LYS A 26 2.40 5.57 6.03
C LYS A 26 1.09 5.95 6.74
N LYS A 27 0.42 7.01 6.28
CA LYS A 27 -0.88 7.41 6.83
C LYS A 27 -1.92 6.32 6.59
N TYR A 28 -1.95 5.74 5.39
CA TYR A 28 -2.84 4.64 5.07
C TYR A 28 -2.55 3.40 5.93
N GLU A 29 -1.29 3.00 6.05
CA GLU A 29 -0.84 1.88 6.88
C GLU A 29 -1.27 2.07 8.35
N SER A 30 -1.13 3.28 8.90
CA SER A 30 -1.57 3.59 10.26
C SER A 30 -3.09 3.54 10.43
N MET A 31 -3.86 3.99 9.43
CA MET A 31 -5.32 3.95 9.47
C MET A 31 -5.88 2.53 9.28
N LYS A 32 -5.09 1.63 8.70
CA LYS A 32 -5.48 0.27 8.33
C LYS A 32 -4.55 -0.77 8.97
N ILE A 33 -4.07 -0.51 10.18
CA ILE A 33 -3.10 -1.38 10.87
C ILE A 33 -3.59 -2.84 11.01
N ASP A 34 -4.90 -3.05 11.19
CA ASP A 34 -5.52 -4.37 11.32
C ASP A 34 -5.79 -5.07 9.97
N ASN A 35 -5.35 -4.47 8.85
CA ASN A 35 -5.57 -5.04 7.53
C ASN A 35 -4.50 -6.06 7.10
N ASP A 36 -3.47 -6.33 7.89
CA ASP A 36 -2.50 -7.35 7.53
C ASP A 36 -3.17 -8.74 7.49
N CYS A 37 -2.82 -9.54 6.49
CA CYS A 37 -3.34 -10.90 6.39
C CYS A 37 -2.32 -11.87 6.95
N GLU A 38 -2.52 -12.29 8.21
CA GLU A 38 -1.64 -13.26 8.90
C GLU A 38 -1.49 -14.58 8.13
N HIS A 39 -2.50 -14.98 7.37
CA HIS A 39 -2.48 -16.25 6.63
C HIS A 39 -1.53 -16.27 5.44
N CYS A 40 -1.37 -15.16 4.72
CA CYS A 40 -0.48 -15.08 3.57
C CYS A 40 0.69 -14.12 3.79
N GLY A 41 0.81 -13.53 4.97
CA GLY A 41 1.86 -12.58 5.35
C GLY A 41 1.85 -11.27 4.56
N ARG A 42 0.82 -11.05 3.74
CA ARG A 42 0.68 -9.80 2.99
C ARG A 42 0.32 -8.67 3.95
N ARG A 43 0.83 -7.48 3.64
CA ARG A 43 0.55 -6.23 4.38
C ARG A 43 -0.14 -5.21 3.49
N ASN A 44 -0.54 -4.08 4.07
CA ASN A 44 -0.96 -2.93 3.28
C ASN A 44 0.15 -2.53 2.29
N GLU A 45 -0.14 -2.63 0.99
CA GLU A 45 0.79 -2.27 -0.08
C GLU A 45 0.28 -1.02 -0.81
N GLY A 46 1.20 -0.21 -1.31
CA GLY A 46 0.91 0.90 -2.21
C GLY A 46 1.62 0.70 -3.54
N ALA A 47 0.93 0.98 -4.65
CA ALA A 47 1.57 1.09 -5.95
C ALA A 47 1.58 2.55 -6.39
N MET A 48 2.72 3.02 -6.87
CA MET A 48 2.81 4.32 -7.53
C MET A 48 2.16 4.21 -8.91
N ILE A 49 1.18 5.06 -9.16
CA ILE A 49 0.51 5.19 -10.46
C ILE A 49 0.86 6.55 -11.03
N GLU A 50 1.21 6.57 -12.30
CA GLU A 50 1.48 7.78 -13.08
C GLU A 50 0.32 8.01 -14.07
N PRO A 51 -0.60 8.94 -13.75
CA PRO A 51 -1.62 9.36 -14.70
C PRO A 51 -1.01 10.22 -15.81
N LYS A 52 -1.74 10.36 -16.93
CA LYS A 52 -1.30 11.13 -18.10
C LYS A 52 -1.00 12.61 -17.83
N ASN A 53 -1.47 13.15 -16.70
CA ASN A 53 -1.21 14.52 -16.24
C ASN A 53 0.17 14.69 -15.57
N GLY A 54 0.94 13.60 -15.36
CA GLY A 54 2.33 13.64 -14.93
C GLY A 54 2.58 13.70 -13.42
N GLU A 55 1.54 13.78 -12.58
CA GLU A 55 1.68 13.79 -11.12
C GLU A 55 1.43 12.40 -10.54
N PRO A 56 2.45 11.73 -9.94
CA PRO A 56 2.27 10.40 -9.42
C PRO A 56 1.41 10.42 -8.16
N PHE A 57 0.62 9.37 -7.96
CA PHE A 57 -0.11 9.13 -6.71
C PHE A 57 0.04 7.68 -6.25
N ILE A 58 -0.17 7.44 -4.96
CA ILE A 58 -0.18 6.07 -4.43
C ILE A 58 -1.60 5.52 -4.47
N LEU A 59 -1.79 4.46 -5.25
CA LEU A 59 -2.95 3.60 -5.15
C LEU A 59 -2.74 2.64 -3.98
N HIS A 60 -3.56 2.77 -2.96
CA HIS A 60 -3.50 1.96 -1.76
C HIS A 60 -4.33 0.69 -1.94
N PHE A 61 -3.74 -0.47 -1.61
CA PHE A 61 -4.44 -1.74 -1.63
C PHE A 61 -4.57 -2.27 -0.20
N GLY A 62 -5.82 -2.36 0.26
CA GLY A 62 -6.19 -2.97 1.52
C GLY A 62 -6.51 -4.43 1.29
N LEU A 63 -5.93 -5.31 2.10
CA LEU A 63 -6.01 -6.75 1.86
C LEU A 63 -7.41 -7.30 2.09
N TRP A 64 -8.27 -6.65 2.87
CA TRP A 64 -9.60 -7.15 3.20
C TRP A 64 -10.69 -6.49 2.35
N SER A 65 -11.47 -7.30 1.66
CA SER A 65 -12.75 -6.92 1.05
C SER A 65 -13.82 -7.88 1.56
N ASN A 66 -14.91 -7.36 2.11
CA ASN A 66 -16.00 -8.17 2.70
C ASN A 66 -15.50 -9.22 3.71
N GLY A 67 -14.51 -8.86 4.53
CA GLY A 67 -13.90 -9.75 5.52
C GLY A 67 -13.06 -10.88 4.94
N ARG A 68 -12.73 -10.86 3.65
CA ARG A 68 -11.84 -11.83 2.96
C ARG A 68 -10.59 -11.15 2.42
N CYS A 69 -9.48 -11.86 2.49
CA CYS A 69 -8.24 -11.42 1.88
C CYS A 69 -8.38 -11.43 0.35
N ASN A 70 -8.10 -10.32 -0.32
CA ASN A 70 -8.12 -10.17 -1.77
C ASN A 70 -7.08 -11.05 -2.49
N TYR A 71 -6.04 -11.50 -1.77
CA TYR A 71 -4.99 -12.34 -2.34
C TYR A 71 -5.20 -13.83 -2.05
N CYS A 72 -5.46 -14.21 -0.79
CA CYS A 72 -5.58 -15.63 -0.42
C CYS A 72 -7.02 -16.11 -0.19
N GLY A 73 -8.02 -15.21 -0.26
CA GLY A 73 -9.44 -15.53 -0.11
C GLY A 73 -9.88 -15.92 1.30
N ARG A 74 -8.94 -16.06 2.26
CA ARG A 74 -9.22 -16.42 3.66
C ARG A 74 -9.85 -15.27 4.43
N LYS A 75 -10.67 -15.58 5.43
CA LYS A 75 -11.37 -14.58 6.26
C LYS A 75 -10.53 -14.13 7.46
N ASN A 76 -10.74 -12.90 7.94
CA ASN A 76 -10.04 -12.42 9.13
C ASN A 76 -10.70 -13.07 10.33
N GLY A 77 -9.95 -13.88 11.08
CA GLY A 77 -10.49 -14.60 12.22
C GLY A 77 -11.52 -15.67 11.86
N THR A 78 -11.05 -16.86 11.47
CA THR A 78 -11.62 -18.08 12.09
C THR A 78 -10.63 -18.52 13.15
N LYS A 79 -10.62 -17.81 14.29
CA LYS A 79 -10.26 -18.48 15.54
C LYS A 79 -11.38 -19.51 15.74
N LYS A 80 -11.04 -20.78 15.50
CA LYS A 80 -11.84 -21.91 15.97
C LYS A 80 -11.88 -21.88 17.49
#